data_AF-A0A0F9KAJ3-F1
#
_entry.id   AF-A0A0F9KAJ3-F1
#
_cell.length_a   1.000
_cell.length_b   1.000
_cell.length_c   1.000
_cell.angle_alpha   90.00
_cell.angle_beta   90.00
_cell.angle_gamma   90.00
#
_symmetry.space_group_name_H-M   'P 1'
#
loop_
_entity.id
_entity.type
_entity.pdbx_description
1 polymer ?
#
loop_
_entity_poly.entity_id
_entity_poly.type
_entity_poly.pdbx_seq_one_letter_code
_entity_poly.pdbx_strand_id
1 'polypeptide(L)'
;YIAHKFVPIVRVYARFAVFVIFFVALLAGIGLTRLLEKIRSGRSKAILIVTILALVAIEFTNVPPWRFVPVTGSAIPKVYHWLAKQPGDIIVAEYPLASSEEYPTTEYLFYQRIHNKRLLNGGYPNSRADRVRQTLVDLEQPSLGEKINKIGIKYLIVHRSRYGEGMILDINKRYFGGSYGAINTIKYNDGKIPVIRSKQIKLFKKFGDDYVYKVENGKD
;
A
#
# COMPACT_ATOMS: atom_id res chain seq x y z
N TYR A 1 -25.71 -3.26 -6.94
CA TYR A 1 -25.53 -4.69 -7.31
C TYR A 1 -25.83 -4.97 -8.78
N ILE A 2 -26.85 -4.34 -9.39
CA ILE A 2 -27.25 -4.56 -10.79
C ILE A 2 -26.17 -4.13 -11.81
N ALA A 3 -25.51 -2.99 -11.65
CA ALA A 3 -24.51 -2.52 -12.63
C ALA A 3 -23.23 -3.40 -12.70
N HIS A 4 -22.84 -4.08 -11.62
CA HIS A 4 -21.69 -5.02 -11.63
C HIS A 4 -21.95 -6.25 -12.52
N LYS A 5 -23.21 -6.66 -12.72
CA LYS A 5 -23.56 -7.76 -13.63
C LYS A 5 -23.33 -7.42 -15.10
N PHE A 6 -23.45 -6.15 -15.48
CA PHE A 6 -23.34 -5.72 -16.88
C PHE A 6 -22.01 -5.04 -17.21
N VAL A 7 -21.38 -4.38 -16.24
CA VAL A 7 -20.09 -3.72 -16.40
C VAL A 7 -19.18 -4.09 -15.21
N PRO A 8 -18.58 -5.29 -15.19
CA PRO A 8 -17.74 -5.76 -14.09
C PRO A 8 -16.49 -4.88 -13.86
N ILE A 9 -16.13 -4.03 -14.81
CA ILE A 9 -15.05 -3.03 -14.66
C ILE A 9 -15.41 -1.93 -13.65
N VAL A 10 -16.70 -1.66 -13.44
CA VAL A 10 -17.21 -0.70 -12.44
C VAL A 10 -17.42 -1.42 -11.11
N ARG A 11 -16.32 -1.89 -10.51
CA ARG A 11 -16.36 -2.57 -9.21
C ARG A 11 -16.53 -1.63 -8.02
N VAL A 12 -16.12 -0.36 -8.15
CA VAL A 12 -16.12 0.63 -7.07
C VAL A 12 -16.73 1.93 -7.57
N TYR A 13 -17.98 2.21 -7.18
CA TYR A 13 -18.71 3.43 -7.55
C TYR A 13 -18.01 4.71 -7.06
N ALA A 14 -17.17 4.62 -6.02
CA ALA A 14 -16.42 5.76 -5.49
C ALA A 14 -15.56 6.47 -6.56
N ARG A 15 -15.11 5.78 -7.62
CA ARG A 15 -14.35 6.42 -8.72
C ARG A 15 -15.19 7.40 -9.55
N PHE A 16 -16.51 7.25 -9.55
CA PHE A 16 -17.41 8.19 -10.24
C PHE A 16 -17.72 9.44 -9.41
N ALA A 17 -17.32 9.49 -8.14
CA ALA A 17 -17.52 10.66 -7.29
C ALA A 17 -16.88 11.92 -7.89
N VAL A 18 -15.79 11.78 -8.66
CA VAL A 18 -15.16 12.91 -9.37
C VAL A 18 -16.13 13.58 -10.34
N PHE A 19 -16.91 12.81 -11.08
CA PHE A 19 -17.92 13.36 -12.00
C PHE A 19 -19.07 14.02 -11.22
N VAL A 20 -19.51 13.42 -10.13
CA VAL A 20 -20.55 14.01 -9.28
C VAL A 20 -20.10 15.36 -8.73
N ILE A 21 -18.91 15.44 -8.15
CA ILE A 21 -18.34 16.67 -7.61
C ILE A 21 -18.17 17.71 -8.73
N PHE A 22 -17.74 17.29 -9.92
CA PHE A 22 -17.64 18.17 -11.09
C PHE A 22 -18.98 18.81 -11.47
N PHE A 23 -20.05 18.01 -11.62
CA PHE A 23 -21.38 18.54 -11.96
C PHE A 23 -21.96 19.40 -10.83
N VAL A 24 -21.74 19.03 -9.57
CA VAL A 24 -22.13 19.86 -8.41
C VAL A 24 -21.41 21.21 -8.44
N ALA A 25 -20.12 21.25 -8.77
CA ALA A 25 -19.36 22.50 -8.90
C ALA A 25 -19.91 23.40 -10.02
N LEU A 26 -20.28 22.81 -11.17
CA LEU A 26 -20.92 23.56 -12.26
C LEU A 26 -22.27 24.16 -11.83
N LEU A 27 -23.13 23.36 -11.18
CA LEU A 27 -24.42 23.84 -10.69
C LEU A 27 -24.27 24.90 -9.60
N ALA A 28 -23.28 24.76 -8.71
CA ALA A 28 -22.96 25.76 -7.70
C ALA A 28 -22.52 27.09 -8.33
N GLY A 29 -21.70 27.05 -9.39
CA GLY A 29 -21.32 28.24 -10.16
C GLY A 29 -22.52 28.94 -10.79
N ILE A 30 -23.39 28.18 -11.47
CA ILE A 30 -24.62 28.71 -12.09
C ILE A 30 -25.55 29.31 -11.02
N GLY A 31 -25.70 28.65 -9.88
CA GLY A 31 -26.50 29.13 -8.76
C GLY A 31 -25.95 30.43 -8.17
N LEU A 32 -24.63 30.53 -8.01
CA LEU A 32 -23.95 31.72 -7.54
C LEU A 32 -24.13 32.90 -8.51
N THR A 33 -24.01 32.67 -9.83
CA THR A 33 -24.27 33.71 -10.83
C THR A 33 -25.67 34.30 -10.68
N ARG A 34 -26.70 33.44 -10.59
CA ARG A 34 -28.08 33.90 -10.38
C ARG A 34 -28.30 34.61 -9.06
N LEU A 35 -27.58 34.23 -8.01
CA LEU A 35 -27.64 34.92 -6.72
C LEU A 35 -26.99 36.31 -6.79
N LEU A 36 -25.86 36.43 -7.48
CA LEU A 36 -25.15 37.69 -7.69
C LEU A 36 -25.92 38.67 -8.57
N GLU A 37 -26.71 38.19 -9.54
CA GLU A 37 -27.60 39.02 -10.36
C GLU A 37 -28.68 39.72 -9.53
N LYS A 38 -29.17 39.06 -8.47
CA LYS A 38 -30.20 39.61 -7.57
C LYS A 38 -29.68 40.69 -6.61
N ILE A 39 -28.36 40.77 -6.43
CA ILE A 39 -27.73 41.75 -5.52
C ILE A 39 -27.40 43.02 -6.30
N ARG A 40 -27.87 44.18 -5.85
CA ARG A 40 -27.58 45.47 -6.52
C ARG A 40 -26.28 46.12 -6.05
N SER A 41 -25.90 45.92 -4.79
CA SER A 41 -24.70 46.53 -4.19
C SER A 41 -23.43 45.77 -4.55
N GLY A 42 -22.44 46.44 -5.13
CA GLY A 42 -21.13 45.86 -5.43
C GLY A 42 -20.39 45.36 -4.18
N ARG A 43 -20.55 46.06 -3.04
CA ARG A 43 -19.97 45.62 -1.75
C ARG A 43 -20.57 44.31 -1.27
N SER A 44 -21.89 44.16 -1.35
CA SER A 44 -22.57 42.93 -0.93
C SER A 44 -22.20 41.73 -1.82
N LYS A 45 -21.99 41.95 -3.12
CA LYS A 45 -21.45 40.91 -4.03
C LYS A 45 -20.04 40.49 -3.62
N ALA A 46 -19.16 41.46 -3.37
CA ALA A 46 -17.80 41.19 -2.97
C ALA A 46 -17.74 40.40 -1.65
N ILE A 47 -18.54 40.79 -0.65
CA ILE A 47 -18.64 40.07 0.63
C ILE A 47 -19.07 38.62 0.38
N LEU A 48 -20.15 38.39 -0.37
CA LEU A 48 -20.64 37.04 -0.66
C LEU A 48 -19.58 36.16 -1.34
N ILE A 49 -18.90 36.70 -2.36
CA ILE A 49 -17.83 35.99 -3.07
C ILE A 49 -16.70 35.62 -2.12
N VAL A 50 -16.22 36.59 -1.33
CA VAL A 50 -15.13 36.36 -0.37
C VAL A 50 -15.54 35.33 0.67
N THR A 51 -16.76 35.39 1.19
CA THR A 51 -17.27 34.40 2.15
C THR A 51 -17.30 33.00 1.56
N ILE A 52 -17.82 32.83 0.35
CA ILE A 52 -17.86 31.52 -0.32
C ILE A 52 -16.45 30.99 -0.57
N LEU A 53 -15.54 31.84 -1.07
CA LEU A 53 -14.15 31.46 -1.29
C LEU A 53 -13.45 31.06 0.01
N ALA A 54 -13.71 31.79 1.11
CA ALA A 54 -13.16 31.46 2.42
C ALA A 54 -13.70 30.12 2.94
N LEU A 55 -15.00 29.85 2.80
CA LEU A 55 -15.60 28.57 3.18
C LEU A 55 -15.02 27.41 2.38
N VAL A 56 -14.88 27.56 1.06
CA VAL A 56 -14.23 26.55 0.21
C VAL A 56 -12.77 26.37 0.63
N ALA A 57 -12.03 27.45 0.86
CA ALA A 57 -10.65 27.36 1.31
C ALA A 57 -10.55 26.59 2.64
N ILE A 58 -11.41 26.89 3.62
CA ILE A 58 -11.43 26.22 4.92
C ILE A 58 -11.76 24.72 4.76
N GLU A 59 -12.80 24.38 3.99
CA GLU A 59 -13.22 23.00 3.76
C GLU A 59 -12.11 22.16 3.10
N PHE A 60 -11.41 22.74 2.11
CA PHE A 60 -10.32 22.07 1.41
C PHE A 60 -8.95 22.23 2.06
N THR A 61 -8.85 22.96 3.17
CA THR A 61 -7.58 23.12 3.90
C THR A 61 -7.20 21.79 4.56
N ASN A 62 -6.01 21.28 4.22
CA ASN A 62 -5.43 20.14 4.92
C ASN A 62 -4.84 20.60 6.26
N VAL A 63 -5.65 20.63 7.32
CA VAL A 63 -5.17 20.96 8.66
C VAL A 63 -4.42 19.76 9.28
N PRO A 64 -3.35 19.99 10.05
CA PRO A 64 -2.64 18.93 10.76
C PRO A 64 -3.57 18.05 11.62
N PRO A 65 -3.28 16.74 11.77
CA PRO A 65 -2.10 16.04 11.28
C PRO A 65 -2.17 15.80 9.76
N TRP A 66 -1.12 16.24 9.04
CA TRP A 66 -1.03 16.15 7.59
C TRP A 66 -1.39 14.75 7.11
N ARG A 67 -2.37 14.66 6.21
CA ARG A 67 -2.94 13.37 5.76
C ARG A 67 -2.29 12.86 4.48
N PHE A 68 -0.96 12.97 4.38
CA PHE A 68 -0.20 12.41 3.28
C PHE A 68 0.88 11.45 3.79
N VAL A 69 1.16 10.42 2.99
CA VAL A 69 2.27 9.51 3.23
C VAL A 69 3.39 9.91 2.25
N PRO A 70 4.56 10.33 2.72
CA PRO A 70 5.66 10.63 1.82
C PRO A 70 6.14 9.32 1.17
N VAL A 71 6.28 9.31 -0.15
CA VAL A 71 6.64 8.11 -0.94
C VAL A 71 7.88 8.32 -1.81
N THR A 72 8.61 9.40 -1.58
CA THR A 72 9.77 9.83 -2.39
C THR A 72 10.94 10.27 -1.52
N GLY A 73 12.15 10.29 -2.09
CA GLY A 73 13.35 10.79 -1.41
C GLY A 73 13.70 9.95 -0.17
N SER A 74 13.89 10.62 0.96
CA SER A 74 14.25 9.98 2.24
C SER A 74 13.16 9.08 2.82
N ALA A 75 11.92 9.16 2.32
CA ALA A 75 10.84 8.29 2.76
C ALA A 75 10.91 6.88 2.15
N ILE A 76 11.70 6.69 1.09
CA ILE A 76 11.92 5.37 0.51
C ILE A 76 12.80 4.54 1.47
N PRO A 77 12.38 3.33 1.86
CA PRO A 77 13.20 2.47 2.70
C PRO A 77 14.59 2.21 2.13
N LYS A 78 15.62 2.31 3.00
CA LYS A 78 17.04 2.16 2.62
C LYS A 78 17.32 0.81 1.95
N VAL A 79 16.58 -0.24 2.32
CA VAL A 79 16.69 -1.56 1.70
C VAL A 79 16.40 -1.52 0.20
N TYR A 80 15.44 -0.72 -0.27
CA TYR A 80 15.11 -0.64 -1.69
C TYR A 80 16.17 0.11 -2.49
N HIS A 81 16.80 1.14 -1.91
CA HIS A 81 17.97 1.79 -2.54
C HIS A 81 19.14 0.83 -2.72
N TRP A 82 19.38 -0.05 -1.74
CA TRP A 82 20.38 -1.09 -1.87
C TRP A 82 19.98 -2.17 -2.88
N LEU A 83 18.70 -2.57 -2.88
CA LEU A 83 18.17 -3.60 -3.76
C LEU A 83 18.24 -3.17 -5.24
N ALA A 84 17.97 -1.90 -5.53
CA ALA A 84 18.09 -1.31 -6.86
C ALA A 84 19.51 -1.47 -7.44
N LYS A 85 20.53 -1.43 -6.58
CA LYS A 85 21.94 -1.56 -6.97
C LYS A 85 22.39 -3.00 -7.18
N GLN A 86 21.55 -4.00 -6.90
CA GLN A 86 21.94 -5.39 -7.08
C GLN A 86 21.94 -5.77 -8.58
N PRO A 87 23.00 -6.39 -9.10
CA PRO A 87 23.09 -6.74 -10.51
C PRO A 87 22.17 -7.91 -10.87
N GLY A 88 21.74 -7.92 -12.14
CA GLY A 88 20.94 -8.99 -12.75
C GLY A 88 19.43 -8.86 -12.54
N ASP A 89 18.71 -9.70 -13.28
CA ASP A 89 17.28 -9.95 -13.09
C ASP A 89 17.11 -11.03 -12.00
N ILE A 90 16.84 -10.57 -10.79
CA ILE A 90 16.76 -11.41 -9.60
C ILE A 90 15.35 -11.42 -9.05
N ILE A 91 14.96 -12.54 -8.43
CA ILE A 91 13.67 -12.69 -7.75
C ILE A 91 13.86 -12.42 -6.26
N VAL A 92 12.96 -11.63 -5.69
CA VAL A 92 12.93 -11.24 -4.28
C VAL A 92 11.58 -11.62 -3.68
N ALA A 93 11.59 -12.06 -2.42
CA ALA A 93 10.39 -12.29 -1.64
C ALA A 93 10.40 -11.40 -0.40
N GLU A 94 9.35 -10.60 -0.21
CA GLU A 94 9.21 -9.70 0.94
C GLU A 94 8.27 -10.30 1.98
N TYR A 95 8.67 -10.23 3.25
CA TYR A 95 8.01 -10.82 4.41
C TYR A 95 7.59 -9.75 5.42
N PRO A 96 6.38 -9.83 6.01
CA PRO A 96 5.41 -10.93 5.94
C PRO A 96 4.86 -11.17 4.54
N LEU A 97 4.82 -12.45 4.14
CA LEU A 97 4.46 -12.88 2.79
C LEU A 97 2.93 -12.91 2.64
N ALA A 98 2.32 -11.72 2.78
CA ALA A 98 0.89 -11.49 2.84
C ALA A 98 0.17 -11.77 1.50
N SER A 99 -1.15 -11.91 1.52
CA SER A 99 -1.98 -11.97 0.30
C SER A 99 -1.87 -10.66 -0.50
N SER A 100 -2.16 -10.70 -1.80
CA SER A 100 -2.26 -9.50 -2.63
C SER A 100 -3.45 -8.60 -2.30
N GLU A 101 -4.37 -9.07 -1.47
CA GLU A 101 -5.48 -8.27 -0.93
C GLU A 101 -5.09 -7.46 0.31
N GLU A 102 -3.91 -7.71 0.89
CA GLU A 102 -3.44 -7.07 2.11
C GLU A 102 -2.52 -5.88 1.81
N TYR A 103 -2.51 -4.90 2.72
CA TYR A 103 -1.76 -3.66 2.52
C TYR A 103 -0.25 -3.86 2.31
N PRO A 104 0.47 -4.71 3.08
CA PRO A 104 1.91 -4.86 2.91
C PRO A 104 2.30 -5.26 1.48
N THR A 105 1.57 -6.18 0.87
CA THR A 105 1.83 -6.61 -0.52
C THR A 105 1.66 -5.47 -1.52
N THR A 106 0.65 -4.61 -1.32
CA THR A 106 0.44 -3.43 -2.17
C THR A 106 1.62 -2.46 -2.08
N GLU A 107 2.18 -2.28 -0.89
CA GLU A 107 3.35 -1.42 -0.68
C GLU A 107 4.63 -2.00 -1.28
N TYR A 108 4.86 -3.31 -1.15
CA TYR A 108 6.00 -3.98 -1.79
C TYR A 108 5.95 -3.82 -3.32
N LEU A 109 4.78 -4.06 -3.91
CA LEU A 109 4.55 -3.84 -5.35
C LEU A 109 4.70 -2.36 -5.74
N PHE A 110 4.29 -1.44 -4.88
CA PHE A 110 4.50 -0.01 -5.11
C PHE A 110 5.99 0.34 -5.19
N TYR A 111 6.81 -0.17 -4.28
CA TYR A 111 8.26 0.07 -4.28
C TYR A 111 9.03 -0.73 -5.33
N GLN A 112 8.38 -1.69 -6.00
CA GLN A 112 8.94 -2.37 -7.16
C GLN A 112 9.39 -1.40 -8.26
N ARG A 113 8.69 -0.26 -8.42
CA ARG A 113 9.07 0.82 -9.36
C ARG A 113 10.44 1.45 -9.07
N ILE A 114 10.94 1.31 -7.85
CA ILE A 114 12.21 1.88 -7.40
C ILE A 114 13.35 0.90 -7.67
N HIS A 115 13.20 -0.34 -7.21
CA HIS A 115 14.29 -1.32 -7.29
C HIS A 115 14.27 -2.17 -8.57
N ASN A 116 13.18 -2.17 -9.32
CA ASN A 116 13.00 -2.86 -10.61
C ASN A 116 13.41 -4.34 -10.58
N LYS A 117 13.12 -5.04 -9.48
CA LYS A 117 13.37 -6.49 -9.33
C LYS A 117 12.07 -7.27 -9.40
N ARG A 118 12.14 -8.55 -9.77
CA ARG A 118 10.97 -9.42 -9.79
C ARG A 118 10.56 -9.75 -8.37
N LEU A 119 9.26 -9.66 -8.09
CA LEU A 119 8.69 -9.95 -6.78
C LEU A 119 7.84 -11.22 -6.82
N LEU A 120 8.00 -12.08 -5.81
CA LEU A 120 7.12 -13.22 -5.57
C LEU A 120 5.71 -12.76 -5.15
N ASN A 121 5.62 -11.61 -4.48
CA ASN A 121 4.42 -11.12 -3.77
C ASN A 121 3.21 -10.80 -4.68
N GLY A 122 3.37 -10.74 -6.01
CA GLY A 122 2.34 -10.27 -6.94
C GLY A 122 1.24 -11.26 -7.36
N GLY A 123 1.16 -12.44 -6.75
CA GLY A 123 0.17 -13.45 -7.12
C GLY A 123 -1.27 -13.08 -6.73
N TYR A 124 -2.20 -13.12 -7.68
CA TYR A 124 -3.63 -12.94 -7.39
C TYR A 124 -4.18 -14.07 -6.50
N PRO A 125 -5.17 -13.81 -5.63
CA PRO A 125 -5.74 -14.83 -4.74
C PRO A 125 -6.24 -16.04 -5.52
N ASN A 126 -6.03 -17.25 -4.98
CA ASN A 126 -6.40 -18.53 -5.60
C ASN A 126 -5.69 -18.88 -6.91
N SER A 127 -4.79 -18.03 -7.41
CA SER A 127 -3.95 -18.35 -8.57
C SER A 127 -2.90 -19.41 -8.22
N ARG A 128 -2.22 -19.96 -9.24
CA ARG A 128 -1.07 -20.84 -9.03
C ARG A 128 0.03 -20.14 -8.21
N ALA A 129 0.26 -18.84 -8.45
CA ALA A 129 1.26 -18.07 -7.73
C ALA A 129 0.91 -17.91 -6.25
N ASP A 130 -0.36 -17.66 -5.92
CA ASP A 130 -0.82 -17.57 -4.53
C ASP A 130 -0.72 -18.92 -3.81
N ARG A 131 -1.03 -20.04 -4.47
CA ARG A 131 -0.80 -21.38 -3.88
C ARG A 131 0.69 -21.62 -3.58
N VAL A 132 1.59 -21.22 -4.47
CA VAL A 132 3.04 -21.30 -4.21
C VAL A 132 3.41 -20.42 -3.02
N ARG A 133 2.94 -19.17 -2.98
CA ARG A 133 3.15 -18.24 -1.87
C ARG A 133 2.74 -18.87 -0.53
N GLN A 134 1.56 -19.48 -0.45
CA GLN A 134 1.04 -20.12 0.77
C GLN A 134 1.99 -21.20 1.33
N THR A 135 2.71 -21.92 0.47
CA THR A 135 3.71 -22.93 0.90
C THR A 135 5.02 -22.37 1.46
N LEU A 136 5.21 -21.05 1.37
CA LEU A 136 6.43 -20.32 1.72
C LEU A 136 6.22 -19.28 2.84
N VAL A 137 4.99 -19.14 3.36
CA VAL A 137 4.64 -18.14 4.39
C VAL A 137 5.42 -18.38 5.68
N ASP A 138 5.54 -19.64 6.08
CA ASP A 138 6.20 -20.03 7.31
C ASP A 138 7.73 -20.11 7.12
N LEU A 139 8.40 -19.09 7.68
CA LEU A 139 9.85 -18.94 7.63
C LEU A 139 10.60 -19.99 8.50
N GLU A 140 9.92 -20.64 9.43
CA GLU A 140 10.53 -21.63 10.33
C GLU A 140 10.58 -23.03 9.72
N GLN A 141 9.94 -23.26 8.56
CA GLN A 141 9.97 -24.57 7.90
C GLN A 141 11.39 -24.95 7.49
N PRO A 142 11.91 -26.13 7.92
CA PRO A 142 13.26 -26.56 7.54
C PRO A 142 13.45 -26.71 6.02
N SER A 143 12.40 -27.12 5.30
CA SER A 143 12.40 -27.32 3.84
C SER A 143 12.26 -26.03 3.02
N LEU A 144 12.13 -24.87 3.68
CA LEU A 144 11.92 -23.60 3.01
C LEU A 144 13.04 -23.25 2.02
N GLY A 145 14.31 -23.46 2.42
CA GLY A 145 15.46 -23.18 1.57
C GLY A 145 15.39 -23.90 0.23
N GLU A 146 15.07 -25.19 0.24
CA GLU A 146 14.92 -26.00 -0.98
C GLU A 146 13.81 -25.48 -1.89
N LYS A 147 12.63 -25.17 -1.30
CA LYS A 147 11.49 -24.63 -2.04
C LYS A 147 11.82 -23.28 -2.70
N ILE A 148 12.45 -22.37 -1.95
CA ILE A 148 12.81 -21.02 -2.40
C ILE A 148 13.89 -21.06 -3.47
N ASN A 149 14.89 -21.93 -3.29
CA ASN A 149 15.96 -22.16 -4.27
C ASN A 149 15.39 -22.72 -5.59
N LYS A 150 14.46 -23.67 -5.54
CA LYS A 150 13.77 -24.20 -6.74
C LYS A 150 13.02 -23.12 -7.54
N ILE A 151 12.55 -22.07 -6.89
CA ILE A 151 11.86 -20.93 -7.53
C ILE A 151 12.88 -19.92 -8.12
N GLY A 152 14.13 -19.94 -7.66
CA GLY A 152 15.17 -18.99 -8.06
C GLY A 152 15.12 -17.67 -7.29
N ILE A 153 14.54 -17.66 -6.09
CA ILE A 153 14.55 -16.49 -5.21
C ILE A 153 15.97 -16.29 -4.67
N LYS A 154 16.52 -15.09 -4.85
CA LYS A 154 17.88 -14.74 -4.44
C LYS A 154 17.93 -14.09 -3.05
N TYR A 155 16.95 -13.23 -2.77
CA TYR A 155 16.85 -12.53 -1.50
C TYR A 155 15.46 -12.67 -0.87
N LEU A 156 15.44 -12.86 0.44
CA LEU A 156 14.28 -12.60 1.27
C LEU A 156 14.50 -11.30 2.02
N ILE A 157 13.50 -10.42 2.06
CA ILE A 157 13.51 -9.21 2.87
C ILE A 157 12.46 -9.38 3.96
N VAL A 158 12.87 -9.38 5.21
CA VAL A 158 11.98 -9.52 6.37
C VAL A 158 11.82 -8.15 7.02
N HIS A 159 10.64 -7.56 6.87
CA HIS A 159 10.24 -6.30 7.49
C HIS A 159 9.74 -6.59 8.90
N ARG A 160 10.63 -6.46 9.88
CA ARG A 160 10.37 -6.96 11.25
C ARG A 160 9.21 -6.22 11.93
N SER A 161 9.10 -4.90 11.75
CA SER A 161 8.02 -4.09 12.35
C SER A 161 6.63 -4.52 11.88
N ARG A 162 6.52 -4.97 10.62
CA ARG A 162 5.25 -5.36 9.98
C ARG A 162 4.56 -6.54 10.66
N TYR A 163 5.32 -7.42 11.31
CA TYR A 163 4.73 -8.54 12.04
C TYR A 163 3.84 -8.05 13.18
N GLY A 164 4.23 -6.97 13.86
CA GLY A 164 3.46 -6.37 14.95
C GLY A 164 2.28 -5.51 14.49
N GLU A 165 2.36 -4.94 13.29
CA GLU A 165 1.35 -4.04 12.73
C GLU A 165 0.13 -4.79 12.16
N GLY A 166 0.36 -5.94 11.51
CA GLY A 166 -0.69 -6.78 10.92
C GLY A 166 -1.11 -6.34 9.51
N MET A 167 -2.36 -6.65 9.13
CA MET A 167 -2.87 -6.44 7.77
C MET A 167 -2.94 -4.96 7.34
N ILE A 168 -3.04 -4.05 8.31
CA ILE A 168 -3.16 -2.61 8.10
C ILE A 168 -2.05 -1.93 8.88
N LEU A 169 -1.28 -1.07 8.21
CA LEU A 169 -0.26 -0.22 8.84
C LEU A 169 -0.85 0.57 10.01
N ASP A 170 -0.10 0.69 11.11
CA ASP A 170 -0.53 1.45 12.31
C ASP A 170 -0.96 2.89 11.99
N ILE A 171 -0.20 3.59 11.12
CA ILE A 171 -0.55 4.96 10.69
C ILE A 171 -1.90 5.04 9.96
N ASN A 172 -2.30 3.94 9.32
CA ASN A 172 -3.53 3.87 8.54
C ASN A 172 -4.72 3.39 9.37
N LYS A 173 -4.52 2.75 10.53
CA LYS A 173 -5.61 2.19 11.37
C LYS A 173 -6.69 3.21 11.72
N ARG A 174 -6.32 4.49 11.88
CA ARG A 174 -7.27 5.60 12.14
C ARG A 174 -8.33 5.80 11.04
N TYR A 175 -8.07 5.34 9.82
CA TYR A 175 -9.00 5.44 8.69
C TYR A 175 -9.89 4.20 8.53
N PHE A 176 -9.56 3.11 9.20
CA PHE A 176 -10.22 1.80 9.07
C PHE A 176 -11.02 1.47 10.35
N GLY A 177 -12.10 2.21 10.59
CA GLY A 177 -13.05 1.99 11.68
C GLY A 177 -14.11 0.92 11.39
N GLY A 178 -14.99 0.64 12.36
CA GLY A 178 -16.09 -0.31 12.21
C GLY A 178 -15.63 -1.78 12.13
N SER A 179 -16.13 -2.55 11.15
CA SER A 179 -15.77 -3.96 10.94
C SER A 179 -14.27 -4.19 10.72
N TYR A 180 -13.52 -3.16 10.28
CA TYR A 180 -12.07 -3.23 10.13
C TYR A 180 -11.32 -3.18 11.47
N GLY A 181 -11.96 -2.74 12.56
CA GLY A 181 -11.37 -2.73 13.90
C GLY A 181 -11.02 -4.13 14.41
N ALA A 182 -11.79 -5.14 14.04
CA ALA A 182 -11.54 -6.53 14.42
C ALA A 182 -10.36 -7.16 13.65
N ILE A 183 -10.11 -6.75 12.40
CA ILE A 183 -8.94 -7.22 11.65
C ILE A 183 -7.67 -6.43 12.00
N ASN A 184 -7.79 -5.21 12.51
CA ASN A 184 -6.67 -4.39 12.98
C ASN A 184 -5.92 -4.99 14.18
N THR A 185 -6.51 -5.96 14.88
CA THR A 185 -5.87 -6.69 15.99
C THR A 185 -5.10 -7.92 15.54
N ILE A 186 -5.31 -8.39 14.30
CA ILE A 186 -4.68 -9.58 13.76
C ILE A 186 -3.25 -9.23 13.33
N LYS A 187 -2.28 -9.81 14.03
CA LYS A 187 -0.84 -9.68 13.76
C LYS A 187 -0.35 -10.86 12.95
N TYR A 188 0.68 -10.66 12.13
CA TYR A 188 1.33 -11.80 11.47
C TYR A 188 2.12 -12.60 12.49
N ASN A 189 1.96 -13.93 12.48
CA ASN A 189 2.67 -14.82 13.40
C ASN A 189 2.57 -14.37 14.87
N ASP A 190 1.39 -13.92 15.29
CA ASP A 190 1.11 -13.37 16.63
C ASP A 190 2.00 -12.17 17.02
N GLY A 191 2.53 -11.44 16.03
CA GLY A 191 3.48 -10.34 16.24
C GLY A 191 4.93 -10.79 16.44
N LYS A 192 5.19 -12.09 16.43
CA LYS A 192 6.54 -12.65 16.58
C LYS A 192 7.25 -12.66 15.24
N ILE A 193 8.49 -12.17 15.24
CA ILE A 193 9.36 -12.26 14.07
C ILE A 193 9.86 -13.71 13.98
N PRO A 194 9.52 -14.45 12.92
CA PRO A 194 9.87 -15.87 12.81
C PRO A 194 11.38 -16.06 12.65
N VAL A 195 11.86 -17.20 13.16
CA VAL A 195 13.29 -17.57 13.05
C VAL A 195 13.51 -18.45 11.83
N ILE A 196 14.34 -17.99 10.91
CA ILE A 196 14.70 -18.79 9.74
C ILE A 196 15.55 -19.99 10.18
N ARG A 197 15.01 -21.21 10.04
CA ARG A 197 15.67 -22.47 10.43
C ARG A 197 16.44 -23.14 9.30
N SER A 198 16.21 -22.72 8.05
CA SER A 198 16.86 -23.34 6.90
C SER A 198 18.33 -22.94 6.79
N LYS A 199 19.23 -23.92 6.67
CA LYS A 199 20.68 -23.70 6.53
C LYS A 199 21.08 -22.99 5.23
N GLN A 200 20.23 -23.07 4.21
CA GLN A 200 20.47 -22.47 2.87
C GLN A 200 20.12 -20.98 2.83
N ILE A 201 19.52 -20.44 3.90
CA ILE A 201 19.11 -19.04 3.96
C ILE A 201 19.93 -18.36 5.04
N LYS A 202 20.85 -17.48 4.63
CA LYS A 202 21.74 -16.79 5.56
C LYS A 202 21.46 -15.30 5.59
N LEU A 203 21.52 -14.73 6.79
CA LEU A 203 21.44 -13.28 6.96
C LEU A 203 22.59 -12.62 6.19
N PHE A 204 22.25 -11.67 5.32
CA PHE A 204 23.20 -11.02 4.43
C PHE A 204 23.41 -9.55 4.80
N LYS A 205 22.34 -8.81 5.09
CA LYS A 205 22.43 -7.38 5.43
C LYS A 205 21.26 -6.92 6.29
N LYS A 206 21.45 -5.83 7.05
CA LYS A 206 20.41 -5.21 7.88
C LYS A 206 20.27 -3.73 7.55
N PHE A 207 19.04 -3.23 7.49
CA PHE A 207 18.70 -1.82 7.30
C PHE A 207 17.64 -1.41 8.32
N GLY A 208 18.07 -1.07 9.54
CA GLY A 208 17.11 -0.84 10.63
C GLY A 208 16.30 -2.11 10.90
N ASP A 209 14.98 -2.06 10.67
CA ASP A 209 14.07 -3.20 10.83
C ASP A 209 13.95 -4.11 9.60
N ASP A 210 14.55 -3.73 8.46
CA ASP A 210 14.52 -4.55 7.24
C ASP A 210 15.74 -5.47 7.20
N TYR A 211 15.50 -6.77 7.34
CA TYR A 211 16.57 -7.77 7.35
C TYR A 211 16.60 -8.51 6.02
N VAL A 212 17.74 -8.46 5.34
CA VAL A 212 17.94 -9.13 4.06
C VAL A 212 18.66 -10.44 4.29
N TYR A 213 18.05 -11.53 3.83
CA TYR A 213 18.63 -12.86 3.81
C TYR A 213 18.94 -13.26 2.37
N LYS A 214 20.10 -13.85 2.15
CA LYS A 214 20.53 -14.40 0.86
C LYS A 214 20.27 -15.91 0.85
N VAL A 215 19.75 -16.39 -0.26
CA VAL A 215 19.59 -17.81 -0.54
C VAL A 215 20.88 -18.31 -1.16
N GLU A 216 21.49 -19.32 -0.55
CA GLU A 216 22.66 -20.02 -1.06
C GLU A 216 22.20 -21.21 -1.89
N ASN A 217 22.71 -21.30 -3.12
CA ASN A 217 22.49 -22.48 -3.94
C ASN A 217 23.40 -23.58 -3.38
N GLY A 218 22.85 -24.75 -3.05
CA GLY A 218 23.63 -25.91 -2.58
C GLY A 218 24.55 -26.55 -3.64
N LYS A 219 25.06 -25.76 -4.59
CA LYS A 219 26.02 -26.14 -5.63
C LYS A 219 27.04 -25.01 -5.75
N ASP A 220 27.94 -24.96 -4.79
CA ASP A 220 29.31 -24.46 -4.97
C ASP A 220 30.25 -25.65 -4.77
#